data_AF-A0A6N7L433-F1
#
_entry.id   AF-A0A6N7L433-F1
#
_cell.length_a   1.000
_cell.length_b   1.000
_cell.length_c   1.000
_cell.angle_alpha   90.00
_cell.angle_beta   90.00
_cell.angle_gamma   90.00
#
_symmetry.space_group_name_H-M   'P 1'
#
loop_
_entity.id
_entity.type
_entity.pdbx_description
1 polymer ?
#
loop_
_entity_poly.entity_id
_entity_poly.type
_entity_poly.pdbx_seq_one_letter_code
_entity_poly.pdbx_strand_id
1 'polypeptide(L)'
;MPRDQVESVVVGDHFDVVRMPEAIGRRVIAALGDECGMVLASGLADSMDFLVEPGVLNPGWRACGARLRRADGRLSVPPAAVRSGRDVHWAVPPGRLAATAPGALLAALGVPEPT
;
A
#
# COMPACT_ATOMS: atom_id res chain seq x y z
N MET A 1 -12.60 17.71 16.99
CA MET A 1 -12.42 17.72 15.52
C MET A 1 -12.92 16.40 14.98
N PRO A 2 -13.91 16.33 14.07
CA PRO A 2 -14.42 15.05 13.61
C PRO A 2 -13.40 14.40 12.67
N ARG A 3 -12.90 13.21 13.03
CA ARG A 3 -11.89 12.43 12.30
C ARG A 3 -12.53 11.51 11.23
N ASP A 4 -13.65 11.93 10.65
CA ASP A 4 -14.52 11.08 9.81
C ASP A 4 -14.43 11.37 8.31
N GLN A 5 -13.48 12.20 7.86
CA GLN A 5 -13.33 12.49 6.43
C GLN A 5 -12.31 11.58 5.76
N VAL A 6 -12.68 11.07 4.59
CA VAL A 6 -11.76 10.43 3.65
C VAL A 6 -10.90 11.53 3.04
N GLU A 7 -9.59 11.45 3.24
CA GLU A 7 -8.64 12.37 2.63
C GLU A 7 -8.19 11.86 1.26
N SER A 8 -7.86 12.78 0.34
CA SER A 8 -7.28 12.42 -0.96
C SER A 8 -5.84 12.88 -1.01
N VAL A 9 -4.91 11.93 -1.09
CA VAL A 9 -3.46 12.19 -1.13
C VAL A 9 -2.92 11.91 -2.53
N VAL A 10 -1.99 12.74 -3.00
CA VAL A 10 -1.28 12.52 -4.27
C VAL A 10 -0.19 11.47 -4.03
N VAL A 11 -0.16 10.43 -4.87
CA VAL A 11 0.85 9.37 -4.82
C VAL A 11 2.20 9.94 -5.26
N GLY A 12 3.30 9.55 -4.64
CA GLY A 12 4.66 9.97 -5.01
C GLY A 12 5.18 11.21 -4.26
N ASP A 13 4.31 12.04 -3.67
CA ASP A 13 4.75 13.17 -2.84
C ASP A 13 5.21 12.72 -1.44
N HIS A 14 4.46 11.80 -0.84
CA HIS A 14 4.75 11.29 0.51
C HIS A 14 5.05 9.79 0.52
N PHE A 15 4.44 9.05 -0.40
CA PHE A 15 4.55 7.60 -0.49
C PHE A 15 4.46 7.18 -1.95
N ASP A 16 5.31 6.25 -2.36
CA ASP A 16 4.99 5.42 -3.51
C ASP A 16 3.85 4.46 -3.13
N VAL A 17 3.03 4.05 -4.11
CA VAL A 17 1.95 3.11 -3.86
C VAL A 17 2.09 1.90 -4.77
N VAL A 18 2.23 0.73 -4.18
CA VAL A 18 2.25 -0.53 -4.90
C VAL A 18 0.88 -1.20 -4.78
N ARG A 19 0.18 -1.30 -5.91
CA ARG A 19 -1.12 -2.00 -5.99
C ARG A 19 -0.90 -3.45 -6.38
N MET A 20 -1.55 -4.37 -5.68
CA MET A 20 -1.57 -5.80 -6.03
C MET A 20 -2.94 -6.45 -5.74
N PRO A 21 -3.23 -7.64 -6.30
CA PRO A 21 -4.42 -8.41 -5.95
C PRO A 21 -4.46 -8.75 -4.46
N GLU A 22 -5.67 -8.77 -3.87
CA GLU A 22 -5.85 -8.96 -2.43
C GLU A 22 -5.23 -10.26 -1.91
N ALA A 23 -5.38 -11.36 -2.66
CA ALA A 23 -4.80 -12.65 -2.29
C ALA A 23 -3.27 -12.63 -2.16
N ILE A 24 -2.60 -11.81 -2.98
CA ILE A 24 -1.15 -11.61 -2.92
C ILE A 24 -0.83 -10.68 -1.76
N GLY A 25 -1.55 -9.57 -1.63
CA GLY A 25 -1.35 -8.60 -0.56
C GLY A 25 -1.46 -9.20 0.84
N ARG A 26 -2.46 -10.06 1.08
CA ARG A 26 -2.61 -10.76 2.37
C ARG A 26 -1.41 -11.64 2.72
N ARG A 27 -0.81 -12.32 1.72
CA ARG A 27 0.41 -13.13 1.92
C ARG A 27 1.62 -12.24 2.21
N VAL A 28 1.74 -11.13 1.50
CA VAL A 28 2.81 -10.15 1.71
C VAL A 28 2.72 -9.53 3.11
N ILE A 29 1.52 -9.14 3.58
CA ILE A 29 1.32 -8.67 4.96
C ILE A 29 1.77 -9.74 5.97
N ALA A 30 1.36 -10.99 5.77
CA ALA A 30 1.74 -12.08 6.66
C ALA A 30 3.26 -12.34 6.67
N ALA A 31 3.93 -12.17 5.54
CA ALA A 31 5.38 -12.33 5.42
C ALA A 31 6.15 -11.15 6.06
N LEU A 32 5.66 -9.92 5.90
CA LEU A 32 6.28 -8.71 6.45
C LEU A 32 6.12 -8.59 7.97
N GLY A 33 4.99 -9.05 8.52
CA GLY A 33 4.72 -8.94 9.95
C GLY A 33 4.86 -7.49 10.45
N ASP A 34 5.72 -7.27 11.44
CA ASP A 34 5.97 -5.96 12.06
C ASP A 34 6.70 -4.95 11.14
N GLU A 35 7.26 -5.41 10.02
CA GLU A 35 7.88 -4.55 8.99
C GLU A 35 6.84 -4.02 7.98
N CYS A 36 5.57 -4.44 8.11
CA CYS A 36 4.50 -3.96 7.25
C CYS A 36 4.07 -2.55 7.67
N GLY A 37 4.21 -1.60 6.74
CA GLY A 37 3.64 -0.27 6.89
C GLY A 37 2.13 -0.22 6.65
N MET A 38 1.61 0.97 6.42
CA MET A 38 0.19 1.15 6.14
C MET A 38 -0.25 0.47 4.84
N VAL A 39 -1.41 -0.19 4.87
CA VAL A 39 -1.99 -0.86 3.69
C VAL A 39 -3.48 -0.58 3.62
N LEU A 40 -3.92 -0.16 2.44
CA LEU A 40 -5.33 0.00 2.11
C LEU A 40 -5.82 -1.21 1.32
N ALA A 41 -7.00 -1.70 1.64
CA ALA A 41 -7.73 -2.68 0.84
C ALA A 41 -8.93 -2.01 0.19
N SER A 42 -9.28 -2.47 -1.02
CA SER A 42 -10.50 -2.10 -1.72
C SER A 42 -11.28 -3.38 -2.03
N GLY A 43 -12.38 -3.60 -1.31
CA GLY A 43 -13.25 -4.75 -1.54
C GLY A 43 -13.97 -4.71 -2.89
N LEU A 44 -14.16 -3.51 -3.46
CA LEU A 44 -14.74 -3.35 -4.79
C LEU A 44 -13.79 -3.76 -5.91
N ALA A 45 -12.49 -3.54 -5.72
CA ALA A 45 -11.46 -3.79 -6.72
C ALA A 45 -10.62 -5.04 -6.46
N ASP A 46 -10.96 -5.82 -5.41
CA ASP A 46 -10.21 -6.99 -4.92
C ASP A 46 -8.69 -6.76 -4.90
N SER A 47 -8.29 -5.58 -4.42
CA SER A 47 -6.90 -5.13 -4.46
C SER A 47 -6.46 -4.48 -3.16
N MET A 48 -5.15 -4.51 -2.94
CA MET A 48 -4.48 -3.86 -1.83
C MET A 48 -3.44 -2.86 -2.37
N ASP A 49 -3.42 -1.68 -1.77
CA ASP A 49 -2.49 -0.59 -2.01
C ASP A 49 -1.55 -0.48 -0.81
N PHE A 50 -0.30 -0.90 -1.00
CA PHE A 50 0.77 -0.75 -0.02
C PHE A 50 1.36 0.65 -0.14
N LEU A 51 1.47 1.35 0.97
CA LEU A 51 2.23 2.60 1.05
C LEU A 51 3.71 2.23 1.24
N VAL A 52 4.54 2.72 0.35
CA VAL A 52 5.96 2.40 0.24
C VAL A 52 6.77 3.68 0.34
N GLU A 53 7.96 3.60 0.93
CA GLU A 53 8.87 4.75 0.97
C GLU A 53 9.17 5.23 -0.46
N PRO A 54 9.12 6.55 -0.72
CA PRO A 54 9.17 7.07 -2.08
C PRO A 54 10.58 6.98 -2.69
N GLY A 55 10.64 6.88 -4.02
CA GLY A 55 11.86 7.16 -4.80
C GLY A 55 12.78 5.96 -5.05
N VAL A 56 12.38 4.76 -4.63
CA VAL A 56 13.17 3.54 -4.84
C VAL A 56 12.65 2.68 -6.00
N LEU A 57 11.35 2.76 -6.31
CA LEU A 57 10.76 2.01 -7.41
C LEU A 57 10.74 2.86 -8.69
N ASN A 58 11.31 2.32 -9.76
CA ASN A 58 11.32 3.00 -11.06
C ASN A 58 9.90 3.18 -11.63
N PRO A 59 9.61 4.29 -12.32
CA PRO A 59 8.38 4.46 -13.07
C PRO A 59 8.16 3.28 -14.04
N GLY A 60 7.02 2.60 -13.91
CA GLY A 60 6.69 1.42 -14.70
C GLY A 60 7.05 0.08 -14.06
N TRP A 61 7.62 0.07 -12.85
CA TRP A 61 7.88 -1.16 -12.10
C TRP A 61 6.62 -2.00 -11.91
N ARG A 62 6.73 -3.30 -12.22
CA ARG A 62 5.69 -4.32 -12.04
C ARG A 62 6.35 -5.68 -11.80
N ALA A 63 5.84 -6.43 -10.83
CA ALA A 63 6.27 -7.81 -10.56
C ALA A 63 5.15 -8.60 -9.87
N CYS A 64 5.03 -9.90 -10.13
CA CYS A 64 4.07 -10.77 -9.42
C CYS A 64 2.61 -10.25 -9.41
N GLY A 65 2.18 -9.52 -10.45
CA GLY A 65 0.86 -8.87 -10.50
C GLY A 65 0.76 -7.58 -9.67
N ALA A 66 1.78 -7.24 -8.88
CA ALA A 66 1.97 -5.94 -8.26
C ALA A 66 2.46 -4.90 -9.27
N ARG A 67 2.03 -3.66 -9.10
CA ARG A 67 2.44 -2.53 -9.94
C ARG A 67 2.56 -1.25 -9.13
N LEU A 68 3.56 -0.44 -9.47
CA LEU A 68 3.62 0.93 -8.99
C LEU A 68 2.45 1.73 -9.56
N ARG A 69 1.72 2.46 -8.72
CA ARG A 69 0.74 3.45 -9.14
C ARG A 69 1.47 4.68 -9.65
N ARG A 70 0.92 5.31 -10.70
CA ARG A 70 1.49 6.54 -11.24
C ARG A 70 1.48 7.65 -10.18
N ALA A 71 2.54 8.45 -10.15
CA ALA A 71 2.74 9.57 -9.22
C ALA A 71 1.74 10.73 -9.40
N ASP A 72 0.91 10.73 -10.44
CA ASP A 72 -0.21 11.66 -10.59
C ASP A 72 -1.55 11.09 -10.06
N GLY A 73 -1.52 9.85 -9.56
CA GLY A 73 -2.68 9.16 -9.03
C GLY A 73 -3.11 9.73 -7.67
N ARG A 74 -4.42 9.80 -7.45
CA ARG A 74 -5.00 10.05 -6.12
C ARG A 74 -5.26 8.77 -5.36
N LEU A 75 -4.94 8.77 -4.07
CA LEU A 75 -5.27 7.72 -3.12
C LEU A 75 -6.33 8.24 -2.15
N SER A 76 -7.42 7.50 -1.99
CA SER A 76 -8.43 7.77 -0.97
C SER A 76 -7.98 7.13 0.34
N VAL A 77 -7.79 7.94 1.37
CA VAL A 77 -7.32 7.54 2.70
C VAL A 77 -8.52 7.60 3.64
N PRO A 78 -9.08 6.45 4.06
CA PRO A 78 -10.23 6.43 4.94
C PRO A 78 -9.83 6.80 6.39
N PRO A 79 -10.79 7.21 7.23
CA PRO A 79 -10.56 7.37 8.66
C PRO A 79 -9.88 6.14 9.28
N ALA A 80 -8.99 6.38 10.25
CA ALA A 80 -8.23 5.30 10.88
C ALA A 80 -9.13 4.20 11.49
N ALA A 81 -10.36 4.50 11.92
CA ALA A 81 -11.26 3.49 12.47
C ALA A 81 -11.83 2.50 11.42
N VAL A 82 -11.75 2.81 10.12
CA VAL A 82 -12.36 2.02 9.05
C VAL A 82 -11.45 0.85 8.68
N ARG A 83 -11.74 -0.35 9.22
CA ARG A 83 -10.95 -1.58 9.03
C ARG A 83 -11.58 -2.63 8.13
N SER A 84 -12.80 -2.39 7.67
CA SER A 84 -13.56 -3.34 6.86
C SER A 84 -14.61 -2.59 6.06
N GLY A 85 -15.01 -3.13 4.91
CA GLY A 85 -16.12 -2.58 4.13
C GLY A 85 -16.00 -2.94 2.66
N ARG A 86 -17.03 -2.57 1.89
CA ARG A 86 -17.07 -2.77 0.44
C ARG A 86 -16.15 -1.79 -0.30
N ASP A 87 -15.96 -0.60 0.27
CA ASP A 87 -15.08 0.44 -0.26
C ASP A 87 -13.67 0.34 0.33
N VAL A 88 -12.88 1.41 0.17
CA VAL A 88 -11.51 1.50 0.68
C VAL A 88 -11.51 1.49 2.21
N HIS A 89 -10.74 0.58 2.80
CA HIS A 89 -10.57 0.44 4.24
C HIS A 89 -9.11 0.07 4.56
N TRP A 90 -8.70 0.24 5.81
CA TRP A 90 -7.37 -0.16 6.25
C TRP A 90 -7.29 -1.67 6.42
N ALA A 91 -6.39 -2.32 5.68
CA ALA A 91 -5.93 -3.67 5.98
C ALA A 91 -4.84 -3.64 7.05
N VAL A 92 -3.90 -2.69 6.95
CA VAL A 92 -2.94 -2.35 8.01
C VAL A 92 -3.11 -0.88 8.38
N PRO A 93 -3.47 -0.58 9.63
CA PRO A 93 -3.64 0.79 10.11
C PRO A 93 -2.44 1.72 10.00
N PRO A 94 -2.68 3.05 10.08
CA PRO A 94 -1.70 3.95 10.67
C PRO A 94 -1.29 3.45 12.06
N GLY A 95 0.02 3.25 12.25
CA GLY A 95 0.60 2.66 13.45
C GLY A 95 2.06 3.07 13.59
N ARG A 96 2.93 2.12 13.94
CA ARG A 96 4.36 2.39 14.15
C ARG A 96 5.08 2.75 12.85
N LEU A 97 4.77 2.07 11.75
CA LEU A 97 5.36 2.30 10.44
C LEU A 97 4.35 3.01 9.53
N ALA A 98 4.76 4.14 8.97
CA ALA A 98 3.95 4.87 8.00
C ALA A 98 3.99 4.20 6.63
N ALA A 99 5.15 3.66 6.23
CA ALA A 99 5.36 3.03 4.93
C ALA A 99 6.17 1.74 5.10
N THR A 100 6.01 0.84 4.13
CA THR A 100 6.84 -0.36 4.00
C THR A 100 8.12 0.01 3.27
N ALA A 101 9.27 -0.46 3.75
CA ALA A 101 10.52 -0.31 3.03
C ALA A 101 10.46 -1.07 1.68
N PRO A 102 10.86 -0.46 0.56
CA PRO A 102 10.82 -1.09 -0.76
C PRO A 102 11.53 -2.45 -0.81
N GLY A 103 12.71 -2.57 -0.22
CA GLY A 103 13.47 -3.83 -0.15
C GLY A 103 12.72 -4.93 0.58
N ALA A 104 12.10 -4.61 1.72
CA ALA A 104 11.27 -5.56 2.48
C ALA A 104 10.04 -6.02 1.67
N LEU A 105 9.39 -5.09 0.96
CA LEU A 105 8.26 -5.42 0.09
C LEU A 105 8.69 -6.35 -1.06
N LEU A 106 9.82 -6.09 -1.68
CA LEU A 106 10.37 -6.90 -2.77
C LEU A 106 10.76 -8.30 -2.28
N ALA A 107 11.43 -8.39 -1.13
CA ALA A 107 11.77 -9.66 -0.50
C ALA A 107 10.50 -10.48 -0.18
N ALA A 108 9.45 -9.84 0.37
CA ALA A 108 8.17 -10.48 0.64
C ALA A 108 7.42 -10.93 -0.63
N LEU A 109 7.67 -10.27 -1.77
CA LEU A 109 7.19 -10.67 -3.09
C LEU A 109 8.06 -11.75 -3.76
N GLY A 110 9.22 -12.10 -3.17
CA GLY A 110 10.20 -13.00 -3.75
C GLY A 110 10.96 -12.39 -4.95
N VAL A 111 11.02 -11.07 -5.04
CA VAL A 111 11.67 -10.31 -6.12
C VAL A 111 13.03 -9.78 -5.60
N PRO A 112 14.12 -9.93 -6.36
CA PRO A 112 15.40 -9.34 -5.99
C PRO A 112 15.31 -7.80 -5.98
N GLU A 113 16.10 -7.14 -5.12
CA GLU A 113 16.16 -5.68 -5.08
C GLU A 113 16.58 -5.11 -6.44
N PRO A 114 16.00 -3.98 -6.88
CA PRO A 114 16.45 -3.29 -8.08
C PRO A 114 17.89 -2.82 -7.86
N THR A 115 18.81 -3.30 -8.71
CA THR A 115 20.21 -2.84 -8.78
C THR A 115 20.29 -1.43 -9.35
#